data_AF-A0A9R1NHV2-F1
#
_entry.id   AF-A0A9R1NHV2-F1
#
_cell.length_a   1.000
_cell.length_b   1.000
_cell.length_c   1.000
_cell.angle_alpha   90.00
_cell.angle_beta   90.00
_cell.angle_gamma   90.00
#
_symmetry.space_group_name_H-M   'P 1'
#
loop_
_entity.id
_entity.type
_entity.pdbx_description
1 polymer ?
#
loop_
_entity_poly.entity_id
_entity_poly.type
_entity_poly.pdbx_seq_one_letter_code
_entity_poly.pdbx_strand_id
1 'polypeptide(L)'
;MAEGLATASRGYIIRGWAPQVLILNHPAVGCFVTHCGWNSTLEALSAGVPMVTWPRHADQFHNEKLVVELLGAGVSVGAKDYASLTEAHAVIAGAVIAESVRRVMGAQGDAIQKKARDLSARARDAVENGGSSYGDVGRLMDELVNRRIQRHDAR
;
A
#
# COMPACT_ATOMS: atom_id res chain seq x y z
N MET A 1 12.15 22.07 0.30
CA MET A 1 13.09 21.05 0.81
C MET A 1 12.51 20.50 2.09
N ALA A 2 12.54 19.18 2.31
CA ALA A 2 11.97 18.59 3.51
C ALA A 2 12.91 18.82 4.70
N GLU A 3 12.36 19.22 5.85
CA GLU A 3 13.10 19.42 7.08
C GLU A 3 12.93 18.20 8.00
N GLY A 4 14.05 17.67 8.49
CA GLY A 4 14.10 16.51 9.38
C GLY A 4 14.40 16.92 10.83
N LEU A 5 13.61 16.45 11.79
CA LEU A 5 13.88 16.62 13.21
C LEU A 5 13.90 15.26 13.92
N ALA A 6 15.00 14.94 14.59
CA ALA A 6 15.06 13.81 15.51
C ALA A 6 14.34 14.19 16.81
N THR A 7 13.29 13.46 17.18
CA THR A 7 12.44 13.82 18.34
C THR A 7 12.70 12.99 19.59
N ALA A 8 13.53 11.94 19.48
CA ALA A 8 14.17 11.13 20.53
C ALA A 8 15.14 10.15 19.85
N SER A 9 15.88 9.30 20.58
CA SER A 9 16.74 8.24 20.00
C SER A 9 16.01 7.18 19.16
N ARG A 10 14.67 7.28 19.02
CA ARG A 10 13.80 6.28 18.37
C ARG A 10 12.80 6.87 17.37
N GLY A 11 12.94 8.12 16.93
CA GLY A 11 11.98 8.75 16.02
C GLY A 11 12.57 9.85 15.13
N TYR A 12 12.12 9.89 13.87
CA TYR A 12 12.50 10.89 12.88
C TYR A 12 11.26 11.47 12.21
N ILE A 13 11.10 12.79 12.25
CA ILE A 13 9.98 13.49 11.62
C ILE A 13 10.47 14.20 10.37
N ILE A 14 9.87 13.88 9.23
CA ILE A 14 10.06 14.59 7.95
C ILE A 14 8.87 15.50 7.74
N ARG A 15 9.11 16.80 7.53
CA ARG A 15 8.05 17.76 7.16
C ARG A 15 8.00 17.92 5.65
N GLY A 16 6.83 17.67 5.06
CA GLY A 16 6.61 17.76 3.61
C GLY A 16 6.70 16.40 2.93
N TRP A 17 7.29 16.37 1.73
CA TRP A 17 7.44 15.13 0.97
C TRP A 17 8.59 14.28 1.49
N ALA A 18 8.34 12.99 1.65
CA ALA A 18 9.35 11.99 1.97
C ALA A 18 9.53 11.06 0.75
N PRO A 19 10.74 10.52 0.51
CA PRO A 19 10.99 9.56 -0.56
C PRO A 19 10.38 8.19 -0.22
N GLN A 20 9.05 8.10 -0.24
CA GLN A 20 8.25 6.98 0.28
C GLN A 20 8.68 5.64 -0.30
N VAL A 21 8.88 5.54 -1.61
CA VAL A 21 9.31 4.30 -2.28
C VAL A 21 10.68 3.84 -1.76
N LEU A 22 11.64 4.76 -1.59
CA LEU A 22 12.96 4.41 -1.05
C LEU A 22 12.88 3.98 0.42
N ILE A 23 12.03 4.65 1.21
CA ILE A 23 11.82 4.30 2.61
C ILE A 23 11.18 2.91 2.73
N LEU A 24 10.09 2.65 2.00
CA LEU A 24 9.39 1.36 2.05
C LEU A 24 10.26 0.18 1.59
N ASN A 25 11.16 0.39 0.64
CA ASN A 25 12.11 -0.64 0.19
C ASN A 25 13.34 -0.78 1.12
N HIS A 26 13.46 0.00 2.18
CA HIS A 26 14.59 -0.10 3.10
C HIS A 26 14.38 -1.27 4.09
N PRO A 27 15.39 -2.14 4.29
CA PRO A 27 15.27 -3.33 5.15
C PRO A 27 14.88 -3.06 6.62
N ALA A 28 15.14 -1.84 7.10
CA ALA A 28 14.78 -1.43 8.47
C ALA A 28 13.28 -1.10 8.65
N VAL A 29 12.50 -0.99 7.57
CA VAL A 29 11.06 -0.71 7.66
C VAL A 29 10.31 -2.02 7.89
N GLY A 30 9.64 -2.12 9.04
CA GLY A 30 8.88 -3.32 9.41
C GLY A 30 7.36 -3.20 9.24
N CYS A 31 6.80 -2.00 9.17
CA CYS A 31 5.37 -1.78 8.92
C CYS A 31 5.10 -0.37 8.37
N PHE A 32 3.95 -0.21 7.71
CA PHE A 32 3.50 1.08 7.20
C PHE A 32 2.09 1.42 7.68
N VAL A 33 1.94 2.54 8.39
CA VAL A 33 0.63 3.08 8.76
C VAL A 33 0.11 3.91 7.58
N THR A 34 -1.06 3.57 7.05
CA THR A 34 -1.56 4.16 5.81
C THR A 34 -3.06 4.29 5.79
N HIS A 35 -3.53 5.33 5.10
CA HIS A 35 -4.94 5.55 4.82
C HIS A 35 -5.55 4.61 3.76
N CYS A 36 -4.78 3.66 3.23
CA CYS A 36 -5.25 2.65 2.25
C CYS A 36 -5.62 3.20 0.87
N GLY A 37 -5.12 4.38 0.48
CA GLY A 37 -5.13 4.80 -0.91
C GLY A 37 -4.39 3.79 -1.79
N TRP A 38 -4.94 3.46 -2.97
CA TRP A 38 -4.50 2.29 -3.74
C TRP A 38 -3.02 2.32 -4.14
N ASN A 39 -2.47 3.49 -4.49
CA ASN A 39 -1.04 3.63 -4.79
C ASN A 39 -0.16 3.25 -3.60
N SER A 40 -0.46 3.80 -2.42
CA SER A 40 0.29 3.50 -1.19
C SER A 40 0.13 2.04 -0.76
N THR A 41 -1.03 1.43 -1.01
CA THR A 41 -1.25 0.00 -0.81
C THR A 41 -0.36 -0.83 -1.73
N LEU A 42 -0.33 -0.53 -3.03
CA LEU A 42 0.52 -1.23 -4.00
C LEU A 42 2.01 -1.07 -3.68
N GLU A 43 2.46 0.13 -3.33
CA GLU A 43 3.86 0.39 -2.95
C GLU A 43 4.28 -0.45 -1.74
N ALA A 44 3.45 -0.50 -0.69
CA ALA A 44 3.74 -1.26 0.52
C ALA A 44 3.79 -2.77 0.26
N LEU A 45 2.77 -3.30 -0.42
CA LEU A 45 2.70 -4.74 -0.73
C LEU A 45 3.80 -5.16 -1.72
N SER A 46 4.15 -4.32 -2.68
CA SER A 46 5.26 -4.58 -3.61
C SER A 46 6.61 -4.57 -2.89
N ALA A 47 6.78 -3.74 -1.86
CA ALA A 47 7.97 -3.72 -1.01
C ALA A 47 7.97 -4.83 0.06
N GLY A 48 6.88 -5.58 0.21
CA GLY A 48 6.74 -6.64 1.22
C GLY A 48 6.55 -6.12 2.64
N VAL A 49 6.05 -4.88 2.77
CA VAL A 49 5.83 -4.22 4.05
C VAL A 49 4.36 -4.39 4.47
N PRO A 50 4.09 -4.99 5.65
CA PRO A 50 2.73 -5.13 6.15
C PRO A 50 2.14 -3.77 6.55
N MET A 51 0.81 -3.67 6.49
CA MET A 51 0.10 -2.40 6.65
C MET A 51 -0.64 -2.32 7.99
N VAL A 52 -0.62 -1.14 8.61
CA VAL A 52 -1.61 -0.74 9.63
C VAL A 52 -2.60 0.20 8.93
N THR A 53 -3.83 -0.27 8.75
CA THR A 53 -4.82 0.41 7.91
C THR A 53 -5.63 1.42 8.71
N TRP A 54 -5.75 2.63 8.15
CA TRP A 54 -6.48 3.76 8.73
C TRP A 54 -7.27 4.51 7.64
N PRO A 55 -8.28 3.88 7.03
CA PRO A 55 -9.07 4.49 5.96
C PRO A 55 -9.75 5.78 6.41
N ARG A 56 -9.99 6.68 5.44
CA ARG A 56 -10.59 8.00 5.65
C ARG A 56 -11.81 8.21 4.73
N HIS A 57 -11.67 7.98 3.43
CA HIS A 57 -12.73 8.25 2.44
C HIS A 57 -12.56 7.44 1.14
N ALA A 58 -13.39 7.72 0.14
CA ALA A 58 -13.37 7.07 -1.18
C ALA A 58 -13.39 5.53 -1.09
N ASP A 59 -12.53 4.86 -1.85
CA ASP A 59 -12.39 3.41 -1.92
C ASP A 59 -11.57 2.83 -0.75
N GLN A 60 -11.02 3.66 0.14
CA GLN A 60 -10.04 3.23 1.16
C GLN A 60 -10.56 2.17 2.13
N PHE A 61 -11.86 2.20 2.48
CA PHE A 61 -12.47 1.17 3.33
C PHE A 61 -12.59 -0.19 2.62
N HIS A 62 -12.77 -0.18 1.29
CA HIS A 62 -12.74 -1.41 0.49
C HIS A 62 -11.32 -1.95 0.39
N ASN A 63 -10.34 -1.06 0.19
CA ASN A 63 -8.93 -1.43 0.17
C ASN A 63 -8.47 -1.98 1.52
N GLU A 64 -8.94 -1.41 2.64
CA GLU A 64 -8.70 -1.96 3.98
C GLU A 64 -9.21 -3.40 4.08
N LYS A 65 -10.48 -3.65 3.69
CA LYS A 65 -11.05 -5.00 3.73
C LYS A 65 -10.24 -5.99 2.89
N LEU A 66 -9.82 -5.59 1.69
CA LEU A 66 -8.96 -6.41 0.85
C LEU A 66 -7.64 -6.75 1.57
N VAL A 67 -6.96 -5.75 2.13
CA VAL A 67 -5.66 -5.92 2.79
C VAL A 67 -5.76 -6.77 4.06
N VAL A 68 -6.76 -6.51 4.89
CA VAL A 68 -6.90 -7.12 6.23
C VAL A 68 -7.59 -8.47 6.15
N GLU A 69 -8.76 -8.55 5.51
CA GLU A 69 -9.62 -9.75 5.56
C GLU A 69 -9.24 -10.78 4.50
N LEU A 70 -8.90 -10.34 3.28
CA LEU A 70 -8.65 -11.24 2.15
C LEU A 70 -7.17 -11.59 1.98
N LEU A 71 -6.30 -10.59 2.01
CA LEU A 71 -4.86 -10.78 1.82
C LEU A 71 -4.14 -11.18 3.12
N GLY A 72 -4.68 -10.78 4.28
CA GLY A 72 -4.07 -11.03 5.59
C GLY A 72 -2.72 -10.32 5.78
N ALA A 73 -2.51 -9.20 5.09
CA ALA A 73 -1.25 -8.46 5.07
C ALA A 73 -1.29 -7.16 5.89
N GLY A 74 -2.31 -7.00 6.75
CA GLY A 74 -2.39 -5.84 7.64
C GLY A 74 -3.34 -5.98 8.82
N VAL A 75 -3.38 -4.92 9.65
CA VAL A 75 -4.24 -4.79 10.83
C VAL A 75 -4.93 -3.42 10.80
N SER A 76 -6.24 -3.37 11.07
CA SER A 76 -6.98 -2.12 11.16
C SER A 76 -6.80 -1.41 12.50
N VAL A 77 -6.79 -0.08 12.47
CA VAL A 77 -6.94 0.75 13.68
C VAL A 77 -8.40 0.93 14.10
N GLY A 78 -9.34 0.37 13.34
CA GLY A 78 -10.78 0.40 13.65
C GLY A 78 -11.48 1.70 13.29
N ALA A 79 -10.95 2.46 12.33
CA ALA A 79 -11.64 3.62 11.77
C ALA A 79 -12.94 3.18 11.06
N LYS A 80 -14.05 3.87 11.32
CA LYS A 80 -15.39 3.50 10.79
C LYS A 80 -16.13 4.67 10.16
N ASP A 81 -15.73 5.89 10.48
CA ASP A 81 -16.33 7.11 10.00
C ASP A 81 -15.83 7.43 8.59
N TYR A 82 -16.73 7.29 7.62
CA TYR A 82 -16.52 7.84 6.29
C TYR A 82 -16.79 9.34 6.35
N ALA A 83 -15.74 10.15 6.19
CA ALA A 83 -15.84 11.60 6.17
C ALA A 83 -15.07 12.15 4.97
N SER A 84 -15.66 13.12 4.27
CA SER A 84 -15.00 13.85 3.19
C SER A 84 -13.78 14.63 3.72
N LEU A 85 -12.92 15.11 2.81
CA LEU A 85 -11.72 15.88 3.17
C LEU A 85 -12.00 17.12 4.03
N THR A 86 -13.25 17.61 4.01
CA THR A 86 -13.70 18.80 4.74
C THR A 86 -14.38 18.49 6.07
N GLU A 87 -14.66 17.21 6.36
CA GLU A 87 -15.36 16.79 7.56
C GLU A 87 -14.39 16.32 8.65
N ALA A 88 -14.76 16.54 9.91
CA ALA A 88 -13.98 16.06 11.05
C ALA A 88 -14.12 14.54 11.17
N HIS A 89 -12.99 13.85 11.24
CA HIS A 89 -12.95 12.43 11.52
C HIS A 89 -12.98 12.16 13.02
N ALA A 90 -13.52 11.00 13.38
CA ALA A 90 -13.39 10.47 14.74
C ALA A 90 -11.90 10.29 15.08
N VAL A 91 -11.52 10.77 16.27
CA VAL A 91 -10.15 10.65 16.75
C VAL A 91 -9.91 9.21 17.21
N ILE A 92 -8.95 8.53 16.58
CA ILE A 92 -8.45 7.24 17.07
C ILE A 92 -7.41 7.50 18.16
N ALA A 93 -7.61 6.90 19.34
CA ALA A 93 -6.71 7.08 20.47
C ALA A 93 -5.31 6.53 20.18
N GLY A 94 -4.28 7.24 20.65
CA GLY A 94 -2.87 6.84 20.49
C GLY A 94 -2.56 5.42 20.98
N ALA A 95 -3.26 4.97 22.03
CA ALA A 95 -3.12 3.60 22.55
C ALA A 95 -3.53 2.53 21.54
N VAL A 96 -4.61 2.76 20.77
CA VAL A 96 -5.10 1.85 19.72
C VAL A 96 -4.08 1.77 18.60
N ILE A 97 -3.57 2.91 18.13
CA ILE A 97 -2.55 2.98 17.08
C ILE A 97 -1.28 2.22 17.52
N ALA A 98 -0.83 2.47 18.75
CA ALA A 98 0.35 1.81 19.30
C ALA A 98 0.15 0.29 19.44
N GLU A 99 -1.06 -0.17 19.78
CA GLU A 99 -1.39 -1.58 19.83
C GLU A 99 -1.40 -2.24 18.45
N SER A 100 -2.01 -1.62 17.43
CA SER A 100 -2.00 -2.13 16.06
C SER A 100 -0.57 -2.22 15.51
N VAL A 101 0.27 -1.21 15.74
CA VAL A 101 1.69 -1.26 15.37
C VAL A 101 2.43 -2.38 16.11
N ARG A 102 2.21 -2.52 17.43
CA ARG A 102 2.81 -3.61 18.22
C ARG A 102 2.37 -4.99 17.74
N ARG A 103 1.14 -5.15 17.28
CA ARG A 103 0.63 -6.42 16.73
C ARG A 103 1.35 -6.81 15.44
N VAL A 104 1.59 -5.86 14.54
CA VAL A 104 2.30 -6.12 13.28
C VAL A 104 3.81 -6.35 13.51
N MET A 105 4.42 -5.59 14.42
CA MET A 105 5.86 -5.62 14.67
C MET A 105 6.31 -6.65 15.73
N GLY A 106 5.38 -7.19 16.51
CA GLY A 106 5.64 -8.18 17.55
C GLY A 106 5.45 -9.62 17.10
N ALA A 107 5.56 -10.57 18.02
CA ALA A 107 5.49 -12.01 17.74
C ALA A 107 4.19 -12.49 17.06
N GLN A 108 3.10 -11.74 17.20
CA GLN A 108 1.82 -12.07 16.54
C GLN A 108 1.79 -11.65 15.05
N GLY A 109 2.78 -10.88 14.61
CA GLY A 109 2.85 -10.29 13.28
C GLY A 109 3.55 -11.17 12.24
N ASP A 110 4.16 -12.29 12.63
CA ASP A 110 4.96 -13.14 11.72
C ASP A 110 4.15 -13.62 10.51
N ALA A 111 2.90 -14.03 10.73
CA ALA A 111 2.01 -14.44 9.65
C ALA A 111 1.69 -13.28 8.69
N ILE A 112 1.50 -12.07 9.22
CA ILE A 112 1.18 -10.86 8.46
C ILE A 112 2.39 -10.42 7.64
N GLN A 113 3.58 -10.41 8.25
CA GLN A 113 4.84 -10.13 7.58
C GLN A 113 5.13 -11.15 6.47
N LYS A 114 4.90 -12.44 6.73
CA LYS A 114 5.04 -13.49 5.70
C LYS A 114 4.09 -13.23 4.54
N LYS A 115 2.81 -12.92 4.80
CA LYS A 115 1.85 -12.59 3.74
C LYS A 115 2.28 -11.39 2.91
N ALA A 116 2.78 -10.33 3.53
CA ALA A 116 3.29 -9.18 2.80
C ALA A 116 4.48 -9.56 1.89
N ARG A 117 5.43 -10.37 2.36
CA ARG A 117 6.57 -10.86 1.55
C ARG A 117 6.13 -11.77 0.40
N ASP A 118 5.19 -12.68 0.65
CA ASP A 118 4.63 -13.55 -0.39
C ASP A 118 3.95 -12.72 -1.50
N LEU A 119 3.23 -11.66 -1.12
CA LEU A 119 2.61 -10.73 -2.07
C LEU A 119 3.65 -9.91 -2.84
N SER A 120 4.74 -9.48 -2.20
CA SER A 120 5.85 -8.79 -2.87
C SER A 120 6.49 -9.64 -3.96
N ALA A 121 6.74 -10.92 -3.68
CA ALA A 121 7.25 -11.86 -4.68
C ALA A 121 6.29 -11.97 -5.88
N ARG A 122 5.00 -12.19 -5.61
CA ARG A 122 3.98 -12.29 -6.67
C ARG A 122 3.82 -11.00 -7.47
N ALA A 123 3.93 -9.84 -6.83
CA ALA A 123 3.87 -8.55 -7.49
C ALA A 123 5.04 -8.35 -8.46
N ARG A 124 6.25 -8.79 -8.06
CA ARG A 124 7.44 -8.81 -8.93
C ARG A 124 7.24 -9.76 -10.11
N ASP A 125 6.85 -11.00 -9.85
CA ASP A 125 6.63 -12.00 -10.90
C ASP A 125 5.59 -11.56 -11.93
N ALA A 126 4.55 -10.83 -11.50
CA ALA A 126 3.48 -10.36 -12.39
C ALA A 126 3.98 -9.36 -13.45
N VAL A 127 5.02 -8.57 -13.16
CA VAL A 127 5.52 -7.51 -14.04
C VAL A 127 6.80 -7.88 -14.80
N GLU A 128 7.47 -8.96 -14.42
CA GLU A 128 8.62 -9.50 -15.15
C GLU A 128 8.21 -10.06 -16.53
N ASN A 129 9.19 -10.26 -17.42
CA ASN A 129 8.94 -10.83 -18.73
C ASN A 129 8.37 -12.25 -18.60
N GLY A 130 7.22 -12.50 -19.22
CA GLY A 130 6.43 -13.73 -19.05
C GLY A 130 5.43 -13.69 -17.89
N GLY A 131 5.43 -12.62 -17.08
CA GLY A 131 4.46 -12.37 -16.02
C GLY A 131 3.07 -12.02 -16.54
N SER A 132 2.06 -12.16 -15.67
CA SER A 132 0.66 -11.94 -16.05
C SER A 132 0.38 -10.50 -16.49
N SER A 133 0.76 -9.51 -15.70
CA SER A 133 0.53 -8.09 -16.02
C SER A 133 1.36 -7.64 -17.23
N TYR A 134 2.59 -8.14 -17.37
CA TYR A 134 3.40 -7.93 -18.57
C TYR A 134 2.67 -8.44 -19.83
N GLY A 135 2.17 -9.68 -19.78
CA GLY A 135 1.41 -10.27 -20.88
C GLY A 135 0.10 -9.54 -21.18
N ASP A 136 -0.63 -9.09 -20.16
CA ASP A 136 -1.90 -8.36 -20.33
C ASP A 136 -1.70 -7.02 -21.03
N VAL A 137 -0.66 -6.27 -20.67
CA VAL A 137 -0.29 -5.02 -21.35
C VAL A 137 0.13 -5.30 -22.79
N GLY A 138 0.91 -6.37 -23.04
CA GLY A 138 1.27 -6.78 -24.39
C GLY A 138 0.04 -7.05 -25.26
N ARG A 139 -0.93 -7.82 -24.75
CA ARG A 139 -2.19 -8.11 -25.49
C ARG A 139 -3.00 -6.84 -25.76
N LEU A 140 -3.06 -5.91 -24.81
CA LEU A 140 -3.70 -4.62 -25.02
C LEU A 140 -3.00 -3.83 -26.15
N MET A 141 -1.67 -3.81 -26.17
CA MET A 141 -0.91 -3.12 -27.23
C MET A 141 -1.16 -3.73 -28.60
N ASP A 142 -1.14 -5.06 -28.70
CA ASP A 142 -1.43 -5.78 -29.95
C ASP A 142 -2.84 -5.45 -30.47
N GLU A 143 -3.84 -5.43 -29.58
CA GLU A 143 -5.21 -5.07 -29.95
C GLU A 143 -5.30 -3.63 -30.48
N LEU A 144 -4.65 -2.67 -29.80
CA LEU A 144 -4.65 -1.28 -30.22
C LEU A 144 -3.95 -1.06 -31.56
N VAL A 145 -2.84 -1.77 -31.82
CA VAL A 145 -2.13 -1.74 -33.10
C VAL A 145 -3.01 -2.32 -34.22
N ASN A 146 -3.63 -3.48 -33.99
CA ASN A 146 -4.51 -4.11 -34.98
C ASN A 146 -5.71 -3.22 -35.33
N ARG A 147 -6.34 -2.59 -34.33
CA ARG A 147 -7.44 -1.63 -34.55
C ARG A 147 -6.99 -0.41 -35.36
N ARG A 148 -5.75 0.05 -35.18
CA ARG A 148 -5.20 1.19 -35.94
C ARG A 148 -4.98 0.83 -37.41
N ILE A 149 -4.44 -0.36 -37.70
CA ILE A 149 -4.21 -0.85 -39.07
C ILE A 149 -5.56 -0.98 -39.80
N GLN A 150 -6.54 -1.66 -39.20
CA GLN A 150 -7.87 -1.84 -39.78
C GLN A 150 -8.57 -0.52 -40.11
N ARG A 151 -8.38 0.53 -39.29
CA ARG A 151 -8.93 1.87 -39.55
C ARG A 151 -8.25 2.59 -40.71
N HIS A 152 -6.97 2.29 -40.98
CA HIS A 152 -6.23 2.87 -42.10
C HIS A 152 -6.61 2.20 -43.41
N ASP A 153 -6.79 0.87 -43.40
CA ASP A 153 -7.16 0.09 -44.59
C ASP A 153 -8.63 0.29 -45.02
N ALA A 154 -9.48 0.79 -44.11
CA ALA A 154 -10.89 1.11 -44.37
C ALA A 154 -11.13 2.55 -44.89
N ARG A 155 -10.07 3.32 -45.16
CA ARG A 155 -10.12 4.69 -45.72
C ARG A 155 -9.58 4.70 -47.13
#